data_AF-A0A931E8B3-F1
#
_entry.id   AF-A0A931E8B3-F1
#
_cell.length_a   1.000
_cell.length_b   1.000
_cell.length_c   1.000
_cell.angle_alpha   90.00
_cell.angle_beta   90.00
_cell.angle_gamma   90.00
#
_symmetry.space_group_name_H-M   'P 1'
#
loop_
_entity.id
_entity.type
_entity.pdbx_description
1 polymer ?
#
loop_
_entity_poly.entity_id
_entity_poly.type
_entity_poly.pdbx_seq_one_letter_code
_entity_poly.pdbx_strand_id
1 'polypeptide(L)'
;ALTYFSPAAGGALCGSCAHEIEGALEVTPLELSWLSSLLKLTFDQLVVAEIASETALFLLTSAHIWAATHLEARLKAFEFLLSI
;
A
#
# COMPACT_ATOMS: atom_id res chain seq x y z
N ALA A 1 -1.79 18.55 -0.67
CA ALA A 1 -0.81 17.49 -0.35
C ALA A 1 -1.43 16.13 -0.69
N LEU A 2 -0.60 15.10 -0.89
CA LEU A 2 -1.08 13.72 -0.94
C LEU A 2 -1.31 13.26 0.50
N THR A 3 -2.53 12.89 0.82
CA THR A 3 -2.96 12.51 2.19
C THR A 3 -3.84 11.28 2.20
N TYR A 4 -4.11 10.70 1.02
CA TYR A 4 -4.90 9.49 0.85
C TYR A 4 -4.16 8.49 -0.04
N PHE A 5 -4.50 7.22 0.09
CA PHE A 5 -4.08 6.16 -0.80
C PHE A 5 -5.25 5.23 -1.13
N SER A 6 -5.40 4.87 -2.39
CA SER A 6 -6.36 3.86 -2.83
C SER A 6 -5.61 2.81 -3.66
N PRO A 7 -5.44 1.58 -3.14
CA PRO A 7 -4.86 0.50 -3.92
C PRO A 7 -5.71 0.18 -5.15
N ALA A 8 -7.04 0.28 -5.02
CA ALA A 8 -7.99 0.04 -6.12
C ALA A 8 -7.91 1.11 -7.21
N ALA A 9 -7.76 2.39 -6.86
CA ALA A 9 -7.52 3.46 -7.84
C ALA A 9 -6.06 3.53 -8.32
N GLY A 10 -5.17 2.72 -7.74
CA GLY A 10 -3.81 2.52 -8.21
C GLY A 10 -2.77 3.48 -7.63
N GLY A 11 -3.09 4.29 -6.62
CA GLY A 11 -2.10 5.23 -6.10
C GLY A 11 -2.54 6.21 -5.00
N ALA A 12 -1.65 7.15 -4.72
CA ALA A 12 -1.84 8.22 -3.75
C ALA A 12 -2.72 9.35 -4.31
N LEU A 13 -3.56 9.94 -3.46
CA LEU A 13 -4.56 10.94 -3.82
C LEU A 13 -4.44 12.16 -2.91
N CYS A 14 -4.82 13.33 -3.43
CA CYS A 14 -5.10 14.49 -2.61
C CYS A 14 -6.53 14.42 -2.04
N GLY A 15 -6.82 15.22 -1.00
CA GLY A 15 -8.12 15.19 -0.35
C GLY A 15 -9.33 15.48 -1.25
N SER A 16 -9.17 16.33 -2.28
CA SER A 16 -10.27 16.59 -3.21
C SER A 16 -10.57 15.39 -4.11
N CYS A 17 -9.54 14.68 -4.60
CA CYS A 17 -9.72 13.50 -5.43
C CYS A 17 -10.23 12.31 -4.62
N ALA A 18 -9.82 12.18 -3.36
CA ALA A 18 -10.21 11.06 -2.51
C ALA A 18 -11.73 10.98 -2.28
N HIS A 19 -12.44 12.12 -2.28
CA HIS A 19 -13.89 12.16 -2.06
C HIS A 19 -14.69 11.40 -3.13
N GLU A 20 -14.15 11.29 -4.35
CA GLU A 20 -14.81 10.63 -5.48
C GLU A 20 -14.37 9.16 -5.64
N ILE A 21 -13.45 8.68 -4.79
CA ILE A 21 -12.85 7.35 -4.91
C ILE A 21 -13.26 6.49 -3.72
N GLU A 22 -14.10 5.49 -4.00
CA GLU A 22 -14.47 4.48 -3.00
C GLU A 22 -13.24 3.71 -2.50
N GLY A 23 -13.17 3.51 -1.18
CA GLY A 23 -12.05 2.81 -0.55
C GLY A 23 -10.74 3.58 -0.47
N ALA A 24 -10.72 4.89 -0.75
CA ALA A 24 -9.57 5.74 -0.44
C ALA A 24 -9.38 5.86 1.08
N LEU A 25 -8.18 5.53 1.56
CA LEU A 25 -7.82 5.56 2.97
C LEU A 25 -6.95 6.79 3.26
N GLU A 26 -7.19 7.46 4.38
CA GLU A 26 -6.24 8.46 4.88
C GLU A 26 -4.92 7.78 5.23
N VAL A 27 -3.82 8.42 4.88
CA VAL A 27 -2.48 7.92 5.12
C VAL A 27 -1.60 9.01 5.69
N THR A 28 -0.75 8.59 6.62
CA THR A 28 0.29 9.42 7.21
C THR A 28 1.41 9.68 6.21
N PRO A 29 2.23 10.73 6.43
CA PRO A 29 3.44 10.95 5.65
C PRO A 29 4.41 9.77 5.70
N LEU A 30 4.45 9.03 6.82
CA LEU A 30 5.30 7.86 6.99
C LEU A 30 4.85 6.70 6.08
N GLU A 31 3.55 6.38 6.05
CA GLU A 31 3.00 5.34 5.17
C GLU A 31 3.22 5.67 3.69
N LEU A 32 3.00 6.93 3.28
CA LEU A 32 3.30 7.39 1.92
C LEU A 32 4.79 7.26 1.59
N SER A 33 5.67 7.58 2.55
CA SER A 33 7.11 7.41 2.34
C SER A 33 7.48 5.94 2.13
N TRP A 34 6.84 5.02 2.86
CA TRP A 34 7.06 3.59 2.71
C TRP A 34 6.59 3.05 1.36
N LEU A 35 5.39 3.43 0.92
CA LEU A 35 4.90 3.13 -0.42
C LEU A 35 5.88 3.59 -1.49
N SER A 36 6.42 4.81 -1.34
CA SER A 36 7.43 5.33 -2.27
C SER A 36 8.75 4.57 -2.20
N SER A 37 9.18 4.14 -1.01
CA SER A 37 10.41 3.38 -0.80
C SER A 37 10.38 2.01 -1.49
N LEU A 38 9.21 1.35 -1.57
CA LEU A 38 9.07 0.07 -2.30
C LEU A 38 9.41 0.17 -3.80
N LEU A 39 9.35 1.38 -4.38
CA LEU A 39 9.70 1.63 -5.78
C LEU A 39 11.14 2.15 -5.96
N LYS A 40 11.77 2.64 -4.88
CA LYS A 40 13.03 3.39 -4.95
C LYS A 40 14.21 2.65 -4.34
N LEU A 41 13.98 1.80 -3.35
CA LEU A 41 15.02 1.08 -2.63
C LEU A 41 15.23 -0.31 -3.23
N THR A 42 16.44 -0.84 -3.07
CA THR A 42 16.73 -2.24 -3.41
C THR A 42 16.17 -3.19 -2.35
N PHE A 43 16.06 -4.48 -2.67
CA PHE A 43 15.63 -5.48 -1.69
C PHE A 43 16.56 -5.57 -0.49
N ASP A 44 17.88 -5.47 -0.68
CA ASP A 44 18.84 -5.50 0.44
C ASP A 44 18.61 -4.34 1.41
N GLN A 45 18.26 -3.16 0.89
CA GLN A 45 17.93 -1.99 1.72
C GLN A 45 16.60 -2.18 2.47
N LEU A 46 15.59 -2.79 1.82
CA LEU A 46 14.30 -3.05 2.44
C LEU A 46 14.38 -4.13 3.52
N VAL A 47 15.20 -5.17 3.33
CA VAL A 47 15.33 -6.29 4.27
C VAL A 47 15.89 -5.85 5.62
N VAL A 48 16.78 -4.85 5.64
CA VAL A 48 17.39 -4.34 6.88
C VAL A 48 16.65 -3.16 7.49
N ALA A 49 15.60 -2.68 6.84
CA ALA A 49 14.86 -1.51 7.31
C ALA A 49 13.87 -1.92 8.43
N GLU A 50 13.92 -1.20 9.54
CA GLU A 50 12.98 -1.40 10.65
C GLU A 50 11.61 -0.85 10.26
N ILE A 51 10.59 -1.71 10.27
CA ILE A 51 9.21 -1.35 9.96
C ILE A 51 8.29 -1.75 11.10
N ALA A 52 7.41 -0.82 11.47
CA ALA A 52 6.37 -1.09 12.46
C ALA A 52 5.34 -2.10 11.89
N SER A 53 4.80 -2.95 12.76
CA SER A 53 3.91 -4.05 12.32
C SER A 53 2.65 -3.53 11.64
N GLU A 54 2.11 -2.41 12.10
CA GLU A 54 0.96 -1.73 11.52
C GLU A 54 1.23 -1.25 10.09
N THR A 55 2.39 -0.64 9.85
CA THR A 55 2.79 -0.16 8.52
C THR A 55 3.05 -1.33 7.59
N ALA A 56 3.69 -2.40 8.08
CA ALA A 56 3.92 -3.62 7.30
C ALA A 56 2.59 -4.26 6.87
N LEU A 57 1.61 -4.34 7.77
CA LEU A 57 0.27 -4.85 7.48
C LEU A 57 -0.46 -3.97 6.45
N PHE A 58 -0.36 -2.65 6.58
CA PHE A 58 -0.90 -1.71 5.60
C PHE A 58 -0.31 -1.93 4.21
N LEU A 59 1.02 -2.04 4.08
CA LEU A 59 1.69 -2.29 2.80
C LEU A 59 1.33 -3.64 2.21
N LEU A 60 1.30 -4.70 3.02
CA LEU A 60 0.91 -6.06 2.62
C LEU A 60 -0.51 -6.09 2.06
N THR A 61 -1.45 -5.50 2.80
CA THR A 61 -2.86 -5.40 2.40
C THR A 61 -3.00 -4.59 1.12
N SER A 62 -2.33 -3.44 1.04
CA SER A 62 -2.34 -2.57 -0.14
C SER A 62 -1.82 -3.28 -1.38
N ALA A 63 -0.71 -4.00 -1.27
CA ALA A 63 -0.14 -4.75 -2.38
C ALA A 63 -1.06 -5.90 -2.82
N HIS A 64 -1.69 -6.61 -1.88
CA HIS A 64 -2.66 -7.66 -2.21
C HIS A 64 -3.87 -7.10 -2.97
N ILE A 65 -4.50 -6.03 -2.46
CA ILE A 65 -5.65 -5.40 -3.11
C ILE A 65 -5.25 -4.87 -4.50
N TRP A 66 -4.12 -4.17 -4.59
CA TRP A 66 -3.64 -3.64 -5.86
C TRP A 66 -3.44 -4.74 -6.91
N ALA A 67 -2.80 -5.86 -6.54
CA ALA A 67 -2.59 -6.99 -7.45
C ALA A 67 -3.92 -7.64 -7.88
N ALA A 68 -4.86 -7.79 -6.95
CA ALA A 68 -6.18 -8.33 -7.25
C ALA A 68 -6.96 -7.42 -8.21
N THR A 69 -6.85 -6.09 -8.05
CA THR A 69 -7.56 -5.11 -8.88
C THR A 69 -6.93 -4.91 -10.25
N HIS A 70 -5.61 -4.71 -10.32
CA HIS A 70 -4.95 -4.25 -11.55
C HIS A 70 -4.32 -5.36 -12.38
N LEU A 71 -4.03 -6.52 -11.76
CA LEU A 71 -3.43 -7.67 -12.44
C LEU A 71 -4.37 -8.86 -12.52
N GLU A 72 -5.59 -8.75 -11.98
CA GLU A 72 -6.54 -9.85 -11.82
C GLU A 72 -5.91 -11.08 -11.11
N ALA A 73 -4.95 -10.81 -10.22
CA ALA A 73 -4.13 -11.84 -9.59
C ALA A 73 -4.30 -11.85 -8.07
N ARG A 74 -4.64 -13.02 -7.51
CA ARG A 74 -4.72 -13.24 -6.06
C ARG A 74 -3.41 -13.81 -5.54
N LEU A 75 -2.64 -12.99 -4.82
CA LEU A 75 -1.35 -13.37 -4.24
C LEU A 75 -1.56 -14.33 -3.05
N LYS A 76 -1.54 -15.65 -3.30
CA LYS A 76 -1.79 -16.69 -2.28
C LYS A 76 -0.89 -16.59 -1.04
N ALA A 77 0.38 -16.24 -1.22
CA ALA A 77 1.29 -16.03 -0.10
C ALA A 77 0.82 -14.87 0.80
N PHE A 78 0.21 -13.82 0.22
CA PHE A 78 -0.25 -12.67 0.98
C PHE A 78 -1.58 -12.97 1.67
N GLU A 79 -2.47 -13.74 1.03
CA GLU A 79 -3.68 -14.26 1.68
C GLU A 79 -3.36 -15.05 2.94
N PHE A 80 -2.35 -15.93 2.86
CA PHE A 80 -1.86 -16.66 4.02
C PHE A 80 -1.35 -15.74 5.14
N LEU A 81 -0.54 -14.73 4.80
CA LEU A 81 -0.02 -13.76 5.77
C LEU A 81 -1.12 -12.88 6.39
N LEU A 82 -2.17 -12.57 5.61
CA LEU A 82 -3.34 -11.80 6.03
C LEU A 82 -4.41 -12.65 6.74
N SER A 83 -4.29 -13.98 6.70
CA SER A 83 -5.29 -14.93 7.20
C SER A 83 -6.69 -14.77 6.56
N ILE A 84 -6.74 -14.59 5.23
CA ILE A 84 -7.97 -14.45 4.42
C ILE A 84 -8.09 -15.47 3.29
#